data_AF-A0A7W1GVX8-F1
#
_entry.id   AF-A0A7W1GVX8-F1
#
_cell.length_a   1.000
_cell.length_b   1.000
_cell.length_c   1.000
_cell.angle_alpha   90.00
_cell.angle_beta   90.00
_cell.angle_gamma   90.00
#
_symmetry.space_group_name_H-M   'P 1'
#
loop_
_entity.id
_entity.type
_entity.pdbx_description
1 polymer ?
#
loop_
_entity_poly.entity_id
_entity_poly.type
_entity_poly.pdbx_seq_one_letter_code
_entity_poly.pdbx_strand_id
1 'polypeptide(L)'
;MKQQHKKQDTVRLTIDFPVDQHTYIKMLAAKEGVSLRHFVIEHLPSLEKNIKHKDIAKDEFDELLKNLLVEKADILKRLAKK
;
A
#
# COMPACT_ATOMS: atom_id res chain seq x y z
N MET A 1 -15.73 -38.60 12.05
CA MET A 1 -14.93 -37.48 12.61
C MET A 1 -15.22 -36.23 11.77
N LYS A 2 -15.81 -35.18 12.37
CA LYS A 2 -16.16 -33.95 11.63
C LYS A 2 -14.87 -33.16 11.37
N GLN A 3 -14.50 -32.98 10.11
CA GLN A 3 -13.37 -32.15 9.71
C GLN A 3 -13.67 -30.70 10.13
N GLN A 4 -12.99 -30.21 11.17
CA GLN A 4 -13.01 -28.80 11.51
C GLN A 4 -12.20 -28.05 10.44
N HIS A 5 -12.90 -27.32 9.57
CA HIS A 5 -12.25 -26.39 8.65
C HIS A 5 -11.43 -25.38 9.48
N LYS A 6 -10.10 -25.45 9.38
CA LYS A 6 -9.17 -24.44 9.90
C LYS A 6 -9.63 -23.09 9.36
N LYS A 7 -10.10 -22.20 10.25
CA LYS A 7 -10.39 -20.81 9.87
C LYS A 7 -9.08 -20.20 9.40
N GLN A 8 -9.07 -19.69 8.16
CA GLN A 8 -7.94 -18.91 7.68
C GLN A 8 -7.89 -17.60 8.49
N ASP A 9 -6.75 -17.28 9.06
CA ASP A 9 -6.54 -16.01 9.73
C ASP A 9 -6.65 -14.90 8.68
N THR A 10 -7.58 -13.97 8.89
CA THR A 10 -7.84 -12.86 7.97
C THR A 10 -7.65 -11.54 8.70
N VAL A 11 -7.11 -10.56 8.01
CA VAL A 11 -6.95 -9.19 8.51
C VAL A 11 -7.92 -8.30 7.75
N ARG A 12 -8.67 -7.47 8.48
CA ARG A 12 -9.54 -6.44 7.89
C ARG A 12 -8.75 -5.15 7.71
N LEU A 13 -8.64 -4.68 6.48
CA LEU A 13 -8.07 -3.37 6.15
C LEU A 13 -9.22 -2.42 5.78
N THR A 14 -9.15 -1.19 6.28
CA THR A 14 -10.01 -0.08 5.85
C THR A 14 -9.11 0.91 5.12
N ILE A 15 -9.50 1.32 3.91
CA ILE A 15 -8.76 2.26 3.08
C ILE A 15 -9.71 3.39 2.73
N ASP A 16 -9.35 4.61 3.11
CA ASP A 16 -10.11 5.80 2.79
C ASP A 16 -9.56 6.44 1.51
N PHE A 17 -10.46 6.72 0.57
CA PHE A 17 -10.15 7.42 -0.67
C PHE A 17 -10.84 8.79 -0.66
N PRO A 18 -10.19 9.84 -1.18
CA PRO A 18 -10.88 11.06 -1.57
C PRO A 18 -12.09 10.75 -2.46
N VAL A 19 -13.17 11.51 -2.31
CA VAL A 19 -14.47 11.24 -2.96
C VAL A 19 -14.35 11.05 -4.47
N ASP A 20 -13.56 11.89 -5.13
CA ASP A 20 -13.36 11.84 -6.58
C ASP A 20 -12.61 10.56 -7.00
N GLN A 21 -11.60 10.16 -6.22
CA GLN A 21 -10.83 8.94 -6.46
C GLN A 21 -11.70 7.69 -6.21
N HIS A 22 -12.48 7.68 -5.13
CA HIS A 22 -13.43 6.60 -4.86
C HIS A 22 -14.43 6.42 -6.02
N THR A 23 -14.96 7.53 -6.52
CA THR A 23 -15.90 7.51 -7.65
C THR A 23 -15.24 6.96 -8.91
N TYR A 24 -14.03 7.44 -9.21
CA TYR A 24 -13.25 6.97 -10.36
C TYR A 24 -12.94 5.47 -10.29
N ILE A 25 -12.42 4.98 -9.16
CA ILE A 25 -12.11 3.56 -8.95
C ILE A 25 -13.38 2.70 -9.08
N LYS A 26 -14.51 3.17 -8.55
CA LYS A 26 -15.79 2.48 -8.68
C LYS A 26 -16.26 2.38 -10.13
N MET A 27 -16.05 3.41 -10.94
CA MET A 27 -16.34 3.38 -12.37
C MET A 27 -15.45 2.38 -13.11
N LEU A 28 -14.16 2.29 -12.77
CA LEU A 28 -13.25 1.31 -13.36
C LEU A 28 -13.65 -0.12 -13.01
N ALA A 29 -13.94 -0.40 -11.74
CA ALA A 29 -14.42 -1.71 -11.30
C ALA A 29 -15.70 -2.13 -12.05
N ALA A 30 -16.65 -1.19 -12.22
CA ALA A 30 -17.88 -1.43 -12.96
C ALA A 30 -17.63 -1.70 -14.45
N LYS A 31 -16.69 -0.97 -15.07
CA LYS A 31 -16.28 -1.18 -16.46
C LYS A 31 -15.69 -2.58 -16.69
N GLU A 32 -14.98 -3.11 -15.71
CA GLU A 32 -14.39 -4.45 -15.73
C GLU A 32 -15.37 -5.55 -15.27
N GLY A 33 -16.58 -5.17 -14.84
CA GLY A 33 -17.59 -6.13 -14.37
C GLY A 33 -17.25 -6.80 -13.04
N VAL A 34 -16.33 -6.22 -12.26
CA VAL A 34 -15.85 -6.77 -10.99
C VAL A 34 -16.31 -5.94 -9.80
N SER A 35 -16.32 -6.56 -8.61
CA SER A 35 -16.60 -5.81 -7.38
C SER A 35 -15.46 -4.83 -7.06
N LEU A 36 -15.80 -3.71 -6.42
CA LEU A 36 -14.81 -2.72 -5.97
C LEU A 36 -13.71 -3.34 -5.11
N ARG A 37 -14.06 -4.28 -4.21
CA ARG A 37 -13.09 -5.00 -3.39
C ARG A 37 -12.10 -5.79 -4.25
N HIS A 38 -12.60 -6.53 -5.24
CA HIS A 38 -11.77 -7.35 -6.11
C HIS A 38 -10.86 -6.46 -6.96
N PHE A 39 -11.42 -5.41 -7.56
CA PHE A 39 -10.68 -4.41 -8.30
C PHE A 39 -9.54 -3.80 -7.47
N VAL A 40 -9.84 -3.36 -6.25
CA VAL A 40 -8.83 -2.79 -5.34
C VAL A 40 -7.77 -3.82 -4.97
N ILE A 41 -8.12 -5.09 -4.72
CA ILE A 41 -7.13 -6.12 -4.40
C ILE A 41 -6.20 -6.42 -5.58
N GLU A 42 -6.73 -6.47 -6.80
CA GLU A 42 -5.94 -6.76 -8.01
C GLU A 42 -5.07 -5.58 -8.46
N HIS A 43 -5.56 -4.35 -8.26
CA HIS A 43 -4.90 -3.13 -8.71
C HIS A 43 -4.14 -2.40 -7.60
N LEU A 44 -4.29 -2.80 -6.34
CA LEU A 44 -3.31 -2.48 -5.32
C LEU A 44 -1.98 -3.03 -5.85
N PRO A 45 -0.96 -2.17 -6.05
CA PRO A 45 0.33 -2.65 -6.50
C PRO A 45 0.71 -3.78 -5.57
N SER A 46 0.95 -4.96 -6.15
CA SER A 46 1.45 -6.07 -5.41
C SER A 46 2.62 -5.54 -4.58
N LEU A 47 2.56 -5.71 -3.26
CA LEU A 47 3.74 -5.60 -2.39
C LEU A 47 4.89 -6.48 -2.93
N GLU A 48 4.61 -7.34 -3.90
CA GLU A 48 5.56 -8.16 -4.62
C GLU A 48 5.59 -7.82 -6.11
N LYS A 49 6.47 -6.90 -6.51
CA LYS A 49 7.33 -7.00 -7.71
C LYS A 49 8.31 -5.82 -7.71
N ASN A 50 9.50 -6.06 -7.14
CA ASN A 50 10.70 -5.20 -7.05
C ASN A 50 11.03 -4.51 -5.72
N ILE A 51 10.70 -5.11 -4.58
CA ILE A 51 11.52 -4.88 -3.38
C ILE A 51 11.90 -6.26 -2.85
N LYS A 52 13.18 -6.61 -2.98
CA LYS A 52 13.76 -7.63 -2.10
C LYS A 52 13.52 -7.08 -0.69
N HIS A 53 12.49 -7.57 0.01
CA HIS A 53 12.34 -7.28 1.43
C HIS A 53 13.58 -7.86 2.11
N LYS A 54 14.59 -7.02 2.27
CA LYS A 54 15.64 -7.24 3.24
C LYS A 54 14.97 -6.81 4.54
N ASP A 55 14.80 -7.73 5.47
CA ASP A 55 14.52 -7.34 6.84
C ASP A 55 15.74 -6.56 7.31
N ILE A 56 15.60 -5.24 7.34
CA ILE A 56 16.65 -4.32 7.78
C ILE A 56 16.44 -4.15 9.28
N ALA A 57 17.47 -4.46 10.07
CA ALA A 57 17.44 -4.20 11.50
C ALA A 57 17.18 -2.70 11.74
N LYS A 58 16.49 -2.37 12.84
CA LYS A 58 16.07 -0.99 13.13
C LYS A 58 17.21 0.03 13.01
N ASP A 59 18.41 -0.35 13.41
CA ASP A 59 19.58 0.53 13.38
C ASP A 59 20.04 0.85 11.94
N GLU A 60 20.01 -0.14 11.05
CA GLU A 60 20.31 0.05 9.62
C GLU A 60 19.20 0.87 8.91
N PHE A 61 17.95 0.74 9.36
CA PHE A 61 16.83 1.55 8.84
C PHE A 61 16.99 3.03 9.22
N ASP A 62 17.37 3.30 10.47
CA ASP A 62 17.57 4.66 10.97
C ASP A 62 18.74 5.38 10.24
N GLU A 63 19.80 4.66 9.88
CA GLU A 63 20.89 5.21 9.05
C GLU A 63 20.46 5.51 7.61
N LEU A 64 19.72 4.58 6.99
CA LEU A 64 19.19 4.79 5.64
C LEU A 64 18.22 5.97 5.59
N LEU A 65 17.36 6.10 6.60
CA LEU A 65 16.42 7.22 6.72
C LEU A 65 17.16 8.55 6.88
N LYS A 66 18.20 8.61 7.72
CA LYS A 66 19.03 9.82 7.86
C LYS A 66 19.68 10.22 6.53
N ASN A 67 20.26 9.27 5.81
CA ASN A 67 20.89 9.52 4.52
C ASN A 67 19.88 10.01 3.47
N LEU A 68 18.68 9.42 3.43
CA LEU A 68 17.60 9.85 2.55
C LEU A 68 17.12 11.27 2.87
N LEU A 69 16.99 11.60 4.16
CA LEU A 69 16.58 12.93 4.61
C LEU A 69 17.62 13.99 4.24
N VAL A 70 18.92 13.67 4.27
CA VAL A 70 20.00 14.56 3.84
C VAL A 70 19.98 14.74 2.33
N GLU A 71 19.89 13.64 1.56
CA GLU A 71 19.89 13.66 0.10
C GLU A 71 18.68 14.43 -0.46
N LYS A 72 17.51 14.25 0.17
CA LYS A 72 16.27 14.90 -0.24
C LYS A 72 16.00 16.20 0.53
N ALA A 73 16.92 16.69 1.36
CA ALA A 73 16.73 17.88 2.20
C ALA A 73 16.32 19.10 1.37
N ASP A 74 16.93 19.31 0.21
CA ASP A 74 16.61 20.44 -0.66
C ASP A 74 15.23 20.31 -1.31
N ILE A 75 14.82 19.09 -1.65
CA ILE A 75 13.50 18.80 -2.19
C ILE A 75 12.43 19.00 -1.10
N LEU A 76 12.69 18.49 0.11
CA LEU A 76 11.82 18.66 1.27
C LEU A 76 11.68 20.15 1.65
N LYS A 77 12.77 20.92 1.62
CA LYS A 77 12.74 22.38 1.84
C LYS A 77 11.92 23.13 0.78
N ARG A 78 11.97 22.69 -0.49
CA ARG A 78 11.17 23.27 -1.57
C ARG A 78 9.68 22.95 -1.41
N LEU A 79 9.36 21.73 -0.98
CA LEU A 79 7.98 21.30 -0.73
C LEU A 79 7.36 21.98 0.49
N ALA A 80 8.14 22.24 1.54
CA ALA A 80 7.67 22.92 2.75
C ALA A 80 7.45 24.43 2.59
N LYS A 81 7.86 25.04 1.45
CA LYS A 81 7.68 26.47 1.16
C LYS A 81 6.41 26.78 0.34
N LYS A 82 5.51 25.81 0.17
CA LYS A 82 4.25 25.94 -0.57
C LYS A 82 3.08 25.98 0.40
#